data_AF-B7ZCI9-F1
#
_entry.id   AF-B7ZCI9-F1
#
_cell.length_a   1.000
_cell.length_b   1.000
_cell.length_c   1.000
_cell.angle_alpha   90.00
_cell.angle_beta   90.00
_cell.angle_gamma   90.00
#
_symmetry.space_group_name_H-M   'P 1'
#
loop_
_entity.id
_entity.type
_entity.pdbx_description
1 polymer ?
#
loop_
_entity_poly.entity_id
_entity_poly.type
_entity_poly.pdbx_seq_one_letter_code
_entity_poly.pdbx_strand_id
1 'polypeptide(L)'
;MAAPGRLLLRPRPGGLLLLLPGLLLPLADAFNLDVESPAEYAGPEGSYFGFAVDFFEPSTSSMFLLVGAPKANTTQPGIVEGGQVLKCECSSSRRCQPIEFDSTGNRDYAKDDPLEFKSHQWFGASVRSKQDKIL
;
A
#
# COMPACT_ATOMS: atom_id res chain seq x y z
N MET A 1 -72.41 -0.39 49.26
CA MET A 1 -72.15 1.06 49.19
C MET A 1 -70.82 1.24 48.47
N ALA A 2 -70.87 1.87 47.28
CA ALA A 2 -69.81 2.38 46.39
C ALA A 2 -68.42 1.69 46.30
N ALA A 3 -68.07 1.25 45.09
CA ALA A 3 -66.71 0.94 44.65
C ALA A 3 -65.96 2.22 44.22
N PRO A 4 -64.61 2.27 44.32
CA PRO A 4 -63.80 3.17 43.51
C PRO A 4 -63.08 2.42 42.38
N GLY A 5 -63.09 3.03 41.19
CA GLY A 5 -62.67 2.44 39.92
C GLY A 5 -61.16 2.27 39.75
N ARG A 6 -60.80 1.25 38.98
CA ARG A 6 -59.45 1.06 38.42
C ARG A 6 -59.20 2.13 37.36
N LEU A 7 -58.23 3.02 37.59
CA LEU A 7 -57.64 3.83 36.52
C LEU A 7 -56.79 2.92 35.64
N LEU A 8 -57.36 2.47 34.53
CA LEU A 8 -56.61 1.84 33.44
C LEU A 8 -55.87 2.94 32.67
N LEU A 9 -54.55 3.04 32.86
CA LEU A 9 -53.68 3.74 31.93
C LEU A 9 -53.79 3.07 30.56
N ARG A 10 -54.50 3.72 29.63
CA ARG A 10 -54.53 3.31 28.23
C ARG A 10 -53.22 3.72 27.56
N PRO A 11 -52.42 2.79 27.00
CA PRO A 11 -51.31 3.16 26.17
C PRO A 11 -51.88 3.78 24.89
N ARG A 12 -51.42 4.99 24.53
CA ARG A 12 -51.73 5.59 23.24
C ARG A 12 -50.91 4.85 22.17
N PRO A 13 -51.53 4.18 21.19
CA PRO A 13 -50.81 3.58 20.09
C PRO A 13 -50.53 4.67 19.07
N GLY A 14 -49.27 5.00 18.80
CA GLY A 14 -48.96 5.81 17.61
C GLY A 14 -47.88 6.86 17.78
N GLY A 15 -46.70 6.48 18.27
CA GLY A 15 -45.59 7.44 18.26
C GLY A 15 -44.19 6.88 18.48
N LEU A 16 -43.99 5.56 18.46
CA LEU A 16 -42.66 4.96 18.65
C LEU A 16 -42.33 3.95 17.55
N LEU A 17 -42.58 4.33 16.29
CA LEU A 17 -42.30 3.45 15.15
C LEU A 17 -41.70 4.21 13.96
N LEU A 18 -40.75 5.13 14.20
CA LEU A 18 -39.99 5.78 13.13
C LEU A 18 -38.48 5.93 13.40
N LEU A 19 -37.92 5.25 14.41
CA LEU A 19 -36.47 5.23 14.68
C LEU A 19 -35.76 3.95 14.21
N LEU A 20 -36.39 3.17 13.32
CA LEU A 20 -35.87 1.89 12.84
C LEU A 20 -35.64 1.75 11.31
N PRO A 21 -35.60 2.78 10.44
CA PRO A 21 -35.13 2.54 9.06
C PRO A 21 -33.61 2.47 8.94
N GLY A 22 -32.85 2.98 9.92
CA GLY A 22 -31.38 3.10 9.83
C GLY A 22 -30.57 1.90 10.35
N LEU A 23 -31.20 0.93 11.01
CA LEU A 23 -30.50 -0.17 11.69
C LEU A 23 -30.30 -1.43 10.81
N LEU A 24 -30.85 -1.44 9.59
CA LEU A 24 -30.83 -2.59 8.68
C LEU A 24 -30.10 -2.31 7.36
N LEU A 25 -29.32 -1.23 7.26
CA LEU A 25 -28.40 -1.11 6.14
C LEU A 25 -27.32 -2.18 6.33
N PRO A 26 -27.16 -3.15 5.41
CA PRO A 26 -25.99 -4.00 5.45
C PRO A 26 -24.80 -3.06 5.31
N LEU A 27 -23.99 -2.96 6.36
CA LEU A 27 -22.60 -2.57 6.21
C LEU A 27 -22.05 -3.56 5.20
N ALA A 28 -21.79 -3.11 3.97
CA ALA A 28 -21.26 -3.98 2.94
C ALA A 28 -19.95 -4.59 3.49
N ASP A 29 -19.98 -5.88 3.82
CA ASP A 29 -18.76 -6.65 4.06
C ASP A 29 -18.02 -6.78 2.73
N ALA A 30 -16.69 -6.76 2.77
CA ALA A 30 -15.81 -6.79 1.62
C ALA A 30 -16.23 -7.87 0.58
N PHE A 31 -16.38 -7.51 -0.69
CA PHE A 31 -17.21 -8.33 -1.59
C PHE A 31 -16.47 -9.33 -2.49
N ASN A 32 -15.13 -9.33 -2.56
CA ASN A 32 -14.35 -10.36 -3.27
C ASN A 32 -12.82 -10.29 -3.03
N LEU A 33 -12.35 -9.65 -1.96
CA LEU A 33 -10.93 -9.68 -1.57
C LEU A 33 -10.71 -10.79 -0.54
N ASP A 34 -9.78 -11.69 -0.83
CA ASP A 34 -9.32 -12.69 0.15
C ASP A 34 -8.43 -12.00 1.20
N VAL A 35 -8.94 -11.92 2.42
CA VAL A 35 -8.23 -11.38 3.58
C VAL A 35 -7.70 -12.48 4.50
N GLU A 36 -8.02 -13.75 4.24
CA GLU A 36 -7.58 -14.89 5.05
C GLU A 36 -6.17 -15.33 4.67
N SER A 37 -5.82 -15.27 3.38
CA SER A 37 -4.51 -15.71 2.87
C SER A 37 -3.87 -14.71 1.88
N PRO A 38 -3.62 -13.44 2.28
CA PRO A 38 -2.98 -12.47 1.42
C PRO A 38 -1.51 -12.81 1.13
N ALA A 39 -1.00 -12.28 0.02
CA ALA A 39 0.42 -12.28 -0.28
C ALA A 39 1.11 -11.12 0.45
N GLU A 40 1.88 -11.44 1.50
CA GLU A 40 2.66 -10.44 2.23
C GLU A 40 4.08 -10.32 1.71
N TYR A 41 4.55 -9.08 1.57
CA TYR A 41 5.92 -8.74 1.18
C TYR A 41 6.49 -7.73 2.16
N ALA A 42 7.79 -7.87 2.44
CA ALA A 42 8.51 -6.98 3.34
C ALA A 42 9.83 -6.55 2.71
N GLY A 43 10.31 -5.37 3.12
CA GLY A 43 11.61 -4.84 2.77
C GLY A 43 12.39 -4.40 4.01
N PRO A 44 13.60 -3.84 3.84
CA PRO A 44 14.42 -3.36 4.94
C PRO A 44 13.69 -2.30 5.77
N GLU A 45 13.89 -2.34 7.09
CA GLU A 45 13.32 -1.36 8.01
C GLU A 45 13.79 0.07 7.66
N GLY A 46 12.89 1.05 7.79
CA GLY A 46 13.18 2.46 7.51
C GLY A 46 13.32 2.83 6.02
N SER A 47 13.34 1.85 5.11
CA SER A 47 13.50 2.07 3.66
C SER A 47 12.25 2.61 2.96
N TYR A 48 11.12 2.62 3.66
CA TYR A 48 9.78 2.91 3.13
C TYR A 48 9.38 1.99 1.97
N PHE A 49 9.76 0.71 2.07
CA PHE A 49 9.27 -0.34 1.19
C PHE A 49 7.73 -0.31 1.13
N GLY A 50 7.18 -0.16 -0.07
CA GLY A 50 5.73 -0.03 -0.29
C GLY A 50 5.27 1.40 -0.54
N PHE A 51 6.17 2.39 -0.57
CA PHE A 51 5.81 3.79 -0.86
C PHE A 51 5.19 3.96 -2.25
N ALA A 52 5.67 3.20 -3.23
CA ALA A 52 5.07 3.08 -4.55
C ALA A 52 4.99 1.60 -4.96
N VAL A 53 3.91 1.22 -5.64
CA VAL A 53 3.68 -0.15 -6.14
C VAL A 53 3.10 -0.13 -7.55
N ASP A 54 3.47 -1.13 -8.35
CA ASP A 54 2.86 -1.40 -9.67
C ASP A 54 3.01 -2.88 -10.07
N PHE A 55 2.26 -3.32 -11.08
CA PHE A 55 2.39 -4.66 -11.67
C PHE A 55 3.37 -4.67 -12.83
N PHE A 56 4.23 -5.69 -12.92
CA PHE A 56 5.14 -5.88 -14.04
C PHE A 56 4.89 -7.21 -14.74
N GLU A 57 4.46 -7.13 -16.00
CA GLU A 57 4.11 -8.26 -16.86
C GLU A 57 4.89 -8.14 -18.20
N PRO A 58 6.17 -8.55 -18.23
CA PRO A 58 6.99 -8.49 -19.45
C PRO A 58 6.59 -9.55 -20.49
N SER A 59 5.93 -10.63 -20.07
CA SER A 59 5.41 -11.68 -20.93
C SER A 59 4.12 -12.27 -20.35
N THR A 60 3.32 -12.95 -21.18
CA THR A 60 2.05 -13.58 -20.79
C THR A 60 2.17 -14.67 -19.72
N SER A 61 3.40 -15.10 -19.40
CA SER A 61 3.70 -16.17 -18.47
C SER A 61 4.42 -15.70 -17.20
N SER A 62 4.74 -14.41 -17.09
CA SER A 62 5.56 -13.87 -16.00
C SER A 62 4.91 -12.64 -15.41
N MET A 63 4.47 -12.73 -14.15
CA MET A 63 3.89 -11.61 -13.41
C MET A 63 4.68 -11.34 -12.14
N PHE A 64 5.05 -10.09 -11.94
CA PHE A 64 5.80 -9.61 -10.79
C PHE A 64 5.12 -8.39 -10.18
N LEU A 65 5.45 -8.10 -8.93
CA LEU A 65 5.18 -6.80 -8.32
C LEU A 65 6.44 -5.95 -8.38
N LEU A 66 6.28 -4.66 -8.63
CA LEU A 66 7.30 -3.67 -8.41
C LEU A 66 6.98 -2.92 -7.12
N VAL A 67 7.99 -2.78 -6.26
CA VAL A 67 7.84 -2.08 -4.98
C VAL A 67 8.97 -1.08 -4.83
N GLY A 68 8.61 0.20 -4.74
CA GLY A 68 9.53 1.29 -4.43
C GLY A 68 9.88 1.34 -2.95
N ALA A 69 11.16 1.56 -2.66
CA ALA A 69 11.71 1.76 -1.33
C ALA A 69 12.64 2.99 -1.36
N PRO A 70 12.08 4.22 -1.33
CA PRO A 70 12.82 5.46 -1.62
C PRO A 70 13.92 5.79 -0.63
N LYS A 71 13.91 5.20 0.57
CA LYS A 71 14.93 5.39 1.60
C LYS A 71 15.87 4.19 1.76
N ALA A 72 15.80 3.20 0.87
CA ALA A 72 16.70 2.06 0.92
C ALA A 72 18.16 2.50 0.72
N ASN A 73 19.06 1.91 1.50
CA ASN A 73 20.49 1.98 1.21
C ASN A 73 20.82 1.12 -0.01
N THR A 74 21.75 1.60 -0.83
CA THR A 74 22.19 0.92 -2.05
C THR A 74 23.68 0.60 -1.99
N THR A 75 24.20 -0.09 -3.00
CA THR A 75 25.63 -0.34 -3.17
C THR A 75 26.36 0.78 -3.90
N GLN A 76 25.66 1.88 -4.25
CA GLN A 76 26.27 3.01 -4.95
C GLN A 76 27.36 3.66 -4.07
N PRO A 77 28.59 3.87 -4.59
CA PRO A 77 29.68 4.42 -3.79
C PRO A 77 29.37 5.82 -3.23
N GLY A 78 29.50 5.97 -1.91
CA GLY A 78 29.33 7.26 -1.23
C GLY A 78 27.90 7.78 -1.16
N ILE A 79 26.89 6.98 -1.52
CA ILE A 79 25.48 7.37 -1.51
C ILE A 79 24.77 6.77 -0.30
N VAL A 80 24.01 7.62 0.41
CA VAL A 80 23.21 7.23 1.58
C VAL A 80 21.73 7.34 1.25
N GLU A 81 20.93 6.31 1.58
CA GLU A 81 19.49 6.27 1.31
C GLU A 81 19.12 6.73 -0.12
N GLY A 82 19.90 6.28 -1.13
CA GLY A 82 19.66 6.65 -2.53
C GLY A 82 18.29 6.17 -3.05
N GLY A 83 17.75 5.11 -2.45
CA GLY A 83 16.50 4.49 -2.84
C GLY A 83 16.67 3.42 -3.92
N GLN A 84 15.72 2.50 -4.00
CA GLN A 84 15.70 1.43 -5.00
C GLN A 84 14.28 0.98 -5.32
N VAL A 85 14.11 0.28 -6.44
CA VAL A 85 12.89 -0.44 -6.79
C VAL A 85 13.17 -1.93 -6.77
N LEU A 86 12.31 -2.69 -6.11
CA LEU A 86 12.42 -4.14 -6.00
C LEU A 86 11.42 -4.82 -6.93
N LYS A 87 11.86 -5.87 -7.62
CA LYS A 87 11.01 -6.82 -8.34
C LYS A 87 10.71 -8.01 -7.42
N CYS A 88 9.44 -8.22 -7.11
CA CYS A 88 8.98 -9.28 -6.24
C CYS A 88 8.28 -10.39 -7.04
N GLU A 89 8.64 -11.64 -6.76
CA GLU A 89 7.99 -12.81 -7.34
C GLU A 89 6.59 -13.01 -6.76
N CYS A 90 5.58 -13.12 -7.63
CA CYS A 90 4.23 -13.52 -7.22
C CYS A 90 4.10 -15.00 -6.85
N SER A 91 5.19 -15.77 -6.96
CA SER A 91 5.28 -17.19 -6.60
C SER A 91 5.27 -17.39 -5.08
N SER A 92 5.28 -18.65 -4.64
CA SER A 92 5.36 -19.00 -3.21
C SER A 92 6.64 -18.51 -2.52
N SER A 93 7.70 -18.20 -3.26
CA SER A 93 8.96 -17.72 -2.69
C SER A 93 8.83 -16.32 -2.07
N ARG A 94 7.87 -15.52 -2.56
CA ARG A 94 7.66 -14.10 -2.22
C ARG A 94 8.94 -13.27 -2.22
N ARG A 95 9.94 -13.69 -3.02
CA ARG A 95 11.27 -13.08 -3.01
C ARG A 95 11.26 -11.76 -3.75
N CYS A 96 11.75 -10.70 -3.10
CA CYS A 96 12.00 -9.40 -3.69
C CYS A 96 13.48 -9.20 -3.97
N GLN A 97 13.84 -8.76 -5.18
CA GLN A 97 15.22 -8.47 -5.57
C GLN A 97 15.31 -7.04 -6.09
N PRO A 98 16.31 -6.24 -5.69
CA PRO A 98 16.54 -4.92 -6.25
C PRO A 98 16.77 -5.01 -7.77
N ILE A 99 16.17 -4.09 -8.53
CA ILE A 99 16.49 -3.89 -9.93
C ILE A 99 17.64 -2.88 -10.01
N GLU A 100 18.72 -3.24 -10.70
CA GLU A 100 19.85 -2.35 -10.91
C GLU A 100 19.56 -1.38 -12.06
N PHE A 101 19.05 -0.19 -11.73
CA PHE A 101 18.88 0.92 -12.68
C PHE A 101 20.16 1.73 -12.84
N ASP A 102 20.86 1.97 -11.73
CA ASP A 102 22.12 2.71 -11.67
C ASP A 102 22.92 2.25 -10.43
N SER A 103 24.16 1.80 -10.67
CA SER A 103 25.12 1.39 -9.64
C SER A 103 26.23 2.40 -9.40
N THR A 104 26.19 3.55 -10.08
CA THR A 104 27.21 4.60 -9.96
C THR A 104 26.88 5.60 -8.85
N GLY A 105 27.93 6.18 -8.24
CA GLY A 105 27.78 7.29 -7.30
C GLY A 105 27.51 8.62 -8.02
N ASN A 106 27.82 9.73 -7.36
CA ASN A 106 27.75 11.05 -7.99
C ASN A 106 28.79 11.16 -9.11
N ARG A 107 28.40 11.73 -10.24
CA ARG A 107 29.35 12.16 -11.28
C ARG A 107 30.00 13.48 -10.87
N ASP A 108 31.25 13.66 -11.27
CA ASP A 108 31.99 14.90 -11.08
C ASP A 108 31.97 15.76 -12.34
N TYR A 109 31.73 17.05 -12.19
CA TYR A 109 31.91 18.03 -13.27
C TYR A 109 33.40 18.37 -13.43
N ALA A 110 34.06 18.61 -12.30
CA ALA A 110 35.49 18.84 -12.17
C ALA A 110 36.02 18.16 -10.90
N LYS A 111 37.34 18.19 -10.69
CA LYS A 111 37.94 17.61 -9.50
C LYS A 111 37.36 18.26 -8.23
N ASP A 112 36.87 17.43 -7.31
CA ASP A 112 36.25 17.85 -6.05
C ASP A 112 34.98 18.72 -6.25
N ASP A 113 34.30 18.61 -7.41
CA ASP A 113 33.09 19.35 -7.76
C ASP A 113 31.99 18.41 -8.31
N PRO A 114 31.15 17.83 -7.42
CA PRO A 114 30.09 16.91 -7.82
C PRO A 114 29.02 17.60 -8.68
N LEU A 115 28.70 17.00 -9.81
CA LEU A 115 27.66 17.46 -10.73
C LEU A 115 26.24 17.16 -10.22
N GLU A 116 26.10 16.09 -9.44
CA GLU A 116 24.82 15.59 -8.94
C GLU A 116 24.96 15.05 -7.52
N PHE A 117 23.83 14.93 -6.82
CA PHE A 117 23.77 14.46 -5.44
C PHE A 117 22.65 13.42 -5.31
N LYS A 118 23.04 12.14 -5.27
CA LYS A 118 22.10 11.01 -5.22
C LYS A 118 21.69 10.60 -3.81
N SER A 119 22.39 11.07 -2.78
CA SER A 119 22.02 10.77 -1.38
C SER A 119 20.66 11.37 -1.04
N HIS A 120 19.78 10.57 -0.44
CA HIS A 120 18.39 10.94 -0.14
C HIS A 120 17.60 11.49 -1.35
N GLN A 121 17.91 11.05 -2.57
CA GLN A 121 17.19 11.49 -3.78
C GLN A 121 15.77 10.90 -3.90
N TRP A 122 15.42 9.94 -3.05
CA TRP A 122 14.12 9.26 -3.05
C TRP A 122 13.85 8.45 -4.33
N PHE A 123 14.87 7.79 -4.89
CA PHE A 123 14.66 6.94 -6.06
C PHE A 123 13.74 5.75 -5.72
N GLY A 124 12.66 5.58 -6.49
CA GLY A 124 11.57 4.64 -6.18
C GLY A 124 10.38 5.28 -5.45
N ALA A 125 10.34 6.60 -5.27
CA ALA A 125 9.16 7.31 -4.76
C ALA A 125 7.94 7.24 -5.71
N SER A 126 8.20 7.03 -7.00
CA SER A 126 7.19 6.71 -8.00
C SER A 126 7.70 5.55 -8.83
N VAL A 127 6.83 4.61 -9.16
CA VAL A 127 7.14 3.47 -10.04
C VAL A 127 5.98 3.27 -10.98
N ARG A 128 6.27 3.14 -12.27
CA ARG A 128 5.28 2.79 -13.30
C ARG A 128 5.84 1.74 -14.24
N SER A 129 4.98 0.84 -14.69
CA SER A 129 5.35 -0.16 -15.69
C SER A 129 4.36 -0.23 -16.84
N LYS A 130 4.88 -0.58 -18.01
CA LYS A 130 4.09 -0.90 -19.19
C LYS A 130 4.83 -1.94 -20.01
N GLN A 131 4.25 -3.13 -20.12
CA GLN A 131 4.84 -4.26 -20.83
C GLN A 131 6.24 -4.59 -20.25
N ASP A 132 7.28 -4.54 -21.07
CA ASP A 132 8.67 -4.77 -20.71
C ASP A 132 9.38 -3.52 -20.15
N LYS A 133 8.71 -2.36 -20.09
CA LYS A 133 9.29 -1.09 -19.65
C LYS A 133 8.92 -0.76 -18.22
N ILE A 134 9.90 -0.25 -17.48
CA ILE A 134 9.74 0.25 -16.11
C ILE A 134 10.29 1.68 -16.07
N LEU A 135 9.57 2.57 -15.39
CA LEU A 135 9.91 3.96 -15.13
C LEU A 135 9.88 4.25 -13.63
#